data_AF-A0A6M3LQD2-F1
#
_entry.id   AF-A0A6M3LQD2-F1
#
_cell.length_a   1.000
_cell.length_b   1.000
_cell.length_c   1.000
_cell.angle_alpha   90.00
_cell.angle_beta   90.00
_cell.angle_gamma   90.00
#
_symmetry.space_group_name_H-M   'P 1'
#
loop_
_entity.id
_entity.type
_entity.pdbx_description
1 polymer ?
#
loop_
_entity_poly.entity_id
_entity_poly.type
_entity_poly.pdbx_seq_one_letter_code
_entity_poly.pdbx_strand_id
1 'polypeptide(L)'
;MQNHGTPTAITTTVLNSGLAVPTYNGSTSKIAIGDMAVNIFSALMWIYPDDNTTRSILDLDGGTTSLELDGSGDLTATGWTTPTRYINGAVANAVTQSAWSLIAVTTATGIDASNVTLGQEASFFDGMMWGCRFYTYTLTWDEIARIYAGELRWLQ
;
A
#
# COMPACT_ATOMS: atom_id res chain seq x y z
N MET A 1 -16.95 -11.37 -6.98
CA MET A 1 -16.26 -12.28 -6.04
C MET A 1 -15.27 -11.43 -5.26
N GLN A 2 -15.28 -11.48 -3.93
CA GLN A 2 -14.24 -10.83 -3.14
C GLN A 2 -13.10 -11.84 -3.03
N ASN A 3 -11.89 -11.49 -3.51
CA ASN A 3 -10.69 -12.27 -3.21
C ASN A 3 -10.17 -11.78 -1.85
N HIS A 4 -10.16 -12.66 -0.85
CA HIS A 4 -9.74 -12.32 0.52
C HIS A 4 -8.24 -12.52 0.76
N GLY A 5 -7.50 -13.00 -0.24
CA GLY A 5 -6.08 -13.32 -0.12
C GLY A 5 -5.79 -14.43 0.91
N THR A 6 -4.52 -14.83 0.99
CA THR A 6 -4.03 -15.81 1.98
C THR A 6 -3.05 -15.11 2.92
N PRO A 7 -3.44 -14.85 4.18
CA PRO A 7 -2.54 -14.26 5.16
C PRO A 7 -1.49 -15.28 5.62
N THR A 8 -0.25 -14.83 5.75
CA THR A 8 0.86 -15.57 6.39
C THR A 8 1.39 -14.70 7.51
N ALA A 9 1.47 -15.23 8.74
CA ALA A 9 2.00 -14.53 9.91
C ALA A 9 1.39 -13.14 10.17
N ILE A 10 0.13 -12.91 9.77
CA ILE A 10 -0.61 -11.67 10.05
C ILE A 10 -1.26 -11.79 11.41
N THR A 11 -1.07 -10.78 12.25
CA THR A 11 -1.87 -10.56 13.46
C THR A 11 -2.83 -9.39 13.24
N THR A 12 -3.64 -9.07 14.24
CA THR A 12 -4.60 -7.97 14.16
C THR A 12 -4.45 -7.06 15.36
N THR A 13 -4.33 -5.76 15.09
CA THR A 13 -4.43 -4.70 16.11
C THR A 13 -5.82 -4.08 16.01
N VAL A 14 -6.44 -3.78 17.16
CA VAL A 14 -7.68 -3.01 17.20
C VAL A 14 -7.33 -1.58 17.63
N LEU A 15 -7.60 -0.61 16.76
CA LEU A 15 -7.38 0.80 17.04
C LEU A 15 -8.39 1.32 18.06
N ASN A 16 -8.14 2.50 18.62
CA ASN A 16 -9.07 3.16 19.56
C ASN A 16 -10.45 3.42 18.93
N SER A 17 -10.51 3.60 17.61
CA SER A 17 -11.75 3.70 16.84
C SER A 17 -12.56 2.40 16.79
N GLY A 18 -12.03 1.29 17.31
CA GLY A 18 -12.60 -0.05 17.20
C GLY A 18 -12.28 -0.73 15.86
N LEU A 19 -11.52 -0.07 14.98
CA LEU A 19 -11.12 -0.62 13.70
C LEU A 19 -10.07 -1.72 13.87
N ALA A 20 -10.37 -2.93 13.40
CA ALA A 20 -9.41 -4.02 13.31
C ALA A 20 -8.54 -3.88 12.06
N VAL A 21 -7.22 -3.82 12.23
CA VAL A 21 -6.23 -3.65 11.15
C VAL A 21 -5.22 -4.81 11.15
N PRO A 22 -4.86 -5.35 9.98
CA PRO A 22 -3.73 -6.27 9.84
C PRO A 22 -2.41 -5.65 10.32
N THR A 23 -1.64 -6.45 11.08
CA THR A 23 -0.31 -6.10 11.56
C THR A 23 0.72 -7.03 10.95
N TYR A 24 1.79 -6.42 10.44
CA TYR A 24 2.92 -7.05 9.77
C TYR A 24 4.16 -6.95 10.67
N ASN A 25 4.99 -7.99 10.70
CA ASN A 25 6.08 -8.16 11.66
C ASN A 25 7.48 -7.83 11.12
N GLY A 26 7.60 -7.26 9.92
CA GLY A 26 8.88 -6.91 9.33
C GLY A 26 9.75 -8.10 8.89
N SER A 27 9.24 -9.33 8.90
CA SER A 27 10.05 -10.53 8.61
C SER A 27 9.36 -11.62 7.78
N THR A 28 8.09 -11.93 8.03
CA THR A 28 7.37 -13.04 7.36
C THR A 28 5.93 -12.71 7.03
N SER A 29 5.38 -11.65 7.64
CA SER A 29 3.99 -11.25 7.45
C SER A 29 3.70 -10.82 6.02
N LYS A 30 2.67 -11.40 5.41
CA LYS A 30 2.18 -11.01 4.08
C LYS A 30 0.74 -11.45 3.85
N ILE A 31 0.10 -10.86 2.84
CA ILE A 31 -1.19 -11.33 2.31
C ILE A 31 -1.03 -11.58 0.82
N ALA A 32 -1.05 -12.86 0.41
CA ALA A 32 -0.96 -13.25 -0.99
C ALA A 32 -2.35 -13.22 -1.63
N ILE A 33 -2.58 -12.28 -2.54
CA ILE A 33 -3.86 -12.14 -3.28
C ILE A 33 -3.82 -12.99 -4.54
N GLY A 34 -2.67 -13.08 -5.21
CA GLY A 34 -2.48 -13.80 -6.47
C GLY A 34 -2.94 -12.99 -7.69
N ASP A 35 -3.22 -13.68 -8.78
CA ASP A 35 -3.65 -13.06 -10.04
C ASP A 35 -5.03 -12.39 -9.89
N MET A 36 -5.09 -11.10 -10.22
CA MET A 36 -6.33 -10.32 -10.23
C MET A 36 -6.97 -10.24 -11.62
N ALA A 37 -6.29 -10.70 -12.67
CA ALA A 37 -6.74 -10.68 -14.07
C ALA A 37 -7.21 -9.30 -14.56
N VAL A 38 -6.57 -8.23 -14.07
CA VAL A 38 -6.86 -6.84 -14.42
C VAL A 38 -5.58 -6.02 -14.50
N ASN A 39 -5.63 -4.97 -15.32
CA ASN A 39 -4.59 -3.96 -15.33
C ASN A 39 -4.90 -2.89 -14.27
N ILE A 40 -3.93 -2.64 -13.39
CA ILE A 40 -4.00 -1.61 -12.36
C ILE A 40 -3.28 -0.35 -12.83
N PHE A 41 -3.93 0.78 -12.63
CA PHE A 41 -3.41 2.12 -12.94
C PHE A 41 -3.21 2.94 -11.66
N SER A 42 -3.86 2.57 -10.55
CA SER A 42 -3.64 3.20 -9.26
C SER A 42 -3.75 2.21 -8.10
N ALA A 43 -2.84 2.32 -7.15
CA ALA A 43 -2.87 1.63 -5.87
C ALA A 43 -2.96 2.68 -4.76
N LEU A 44 -3.84 2.45 -3.78
CA LEU A 44 -4.07 3.37 -2.65
C LEU A 44 -4.28 2.55 -1.38
N MET A 45 -3.61 2.93 -0.30
CA MET A 45 -3.75 2.28 1.00
C MET A 45 -3.29 3.19 2.13
N TRP A 46 -3.78 2.93 3.33
CA TRP A 46 -3.22 3.49 4.54
C TRP A 46 -2.12 2.59 5.06
N ILE A 47 -0.99 3.19 5.44
CA ILE A 47 0.13 2.50 6.11
C ILE A 47 0.48 3.23 7.40
N TYR A 48 0.89 2.46 8.40
CA TYR A 48 1.51 2.91 9.64
C TYR A 48 2.81 2.11 9.79
N PRO A 49 3.95 2.59 9.26
CA PRO A 49 5.19 1.85 9.34
C PRO A 49 5.80 1.97 10.74
N ASP A 50 6.02 0.84 11.41
CA ASP A 50 6.81 0.79 12.65
C ASP A 50 8.31 0.92 12.36
N ASP A 51 8.72 0.59 11.13
CA ASP A 51 10.03 0.85 10.53
C ASP A 51 9.84 1.37 9.10
N ASN A 52 10.51 2.46 8.74
CA ASN A 52 10.48 3.04 7.39
C ASN A 52 11.85 3.01 6.68
N THR A 53 12.82 2.23 7.16
CA THR A 53 14.20 2.18 6.64
C THR A 53 14.43 0.99 5.69
N THR A 54 13.78 1.00 4.52
CA THR A 54 13.76 -0.10 3.51
C THR A 54 12.74 -1.19 3.81
N ARG A 55 11.50 -1.01 3.34
CA ARG A 55 10.38 -1.94 3.59
C ARG A 55 9.45 -2.08 2.40
N SER A 56 9.21 -3.32 1.96
CA SER A 56 8.29 -3.63 0.86
C SER A 56 6.85 -3.47 1.33
N ILE A 57 5.98 -2.84 0.52
CA ILE A 57 4.57 -2.60 0.84
C ILE A 57 3.66 -3.45 -0.06
N LEU A 58 3.94 -3.51 -1.36
CA LEU A 58 3.12 -4.14 -2.37
C LEU A 58 4.00 -4.71 -3.48
N ASP A 59 3.65 -5.90 -3.96
CA ASP A 59 4.09 -6.47 -5.22
C ASP A 59 2.85 -6.74 -6.09
N LEU A 60 2.92 -6.42 -7.38
CA LEU A 60 1.82 -6.61 -8.34
C LEU A 60 2.01 -7.81 -9.26
N ASP A 61 3.24 -8.24 -9.51
CA ASP A 61 3.58 -9.16 -10.60
C ASP A 61 4.55 -10.29 -10.20
N GLY A 62 4.98 -10.36 -8.94
CA GLY A 62 5.89 -11.38 -8.46
C GLY A 62 7.37 -10.94 -8.44
N GLY A 63 7.66 -9.64 -8.48
CA GLY A 63 8.99 -9.10 -8.16
C GLY A 63 9.58 -8.06 -9.12
N THR A 64 8.82 -7.52 -10.08
CA THR A 64 9.31 -6.44 -10.96
C THR A 64 8.52 -5.16 -10.86
N THR A 65 7.29 -5.20 -10.35
CA THR A 65 6.43 -4.03 -10.19
C THR A 65 5.89 -3.94 -8.78
N SER A 66 6.43 -3.00 -7.99
CA SER A 66 6.24 -2.95 -6.55
C SER A 66 6.17 -1.52 -6.01
N LEU A 67 5.70 -1.41 -4.76
CA LEU A 67 5.83 -0.21 -3.94
C LEU A 67 6.64 -0.56 -2.69
N GLU A 68 7.66 0.25 -2.38
CA GLU A 68 8.47 0.11 -1.17
C GLU A 68 8.66 1.46 -0.47
N LEU A 69 9.14 1.42 0.77
CA LEU A 69 9.84 2.54 1.41
C LEU A 69 11.32 2.33 1.19
N ASP A 70 12.05 3.38 0.83
CA ASP A 70 13.52 3.34 0.77
C ASP A 70 14.16 3.56 2.15
N GLY A 71 15.49 3.59 2.22
CA GLY A 71 16.22 3.81 3.46
C GLY A 71 16.04 5.20 4.09
N SER A 72 15.41 6.14 3.38
CA SER A 72 15.10 7.50 3.86
C SER A 72 13.62 7.64 4.24
N GLY A 73 12.82 6.58 4.13
CA GLY A 73 11.39 6.61 4.40
C GLY A 73 10.56 7.21 3.27
N ASP A 74 11.12 7.36 2.06
CA ASP A 74 10.40 7.81 0.88
C ASP A 74 9.73 6.63 0.17
N LEU A 75 8.50 6.85 -0.30
CA LEU A 75 7.77 5.91 -1.14
C LEU A 75 8.42 5.80 -2.53
N THR A 76 8.76 4.58 -2.91
CA THR A 76 9.24 4.18 -4.23
C THR A 76 8.15 3.42 -4.99
N ALA A 77 8.30 3.39 -6.32
CA ALA A 77 7.35 2.72 -7.22
C ALA A 77 8.14 2.04 -8.36
N THR A 78 8.81 0.95 -8.02
CA THR A 78 9.67 0.17 -8.93
C THR A 78 8.82 -0.51 -10.01
N GLY A 79 9.25 -0.47 -11.27
CA GLY A 79 8.49 -1.04 -12.41
C GLY A 79 7.31 -0.21 -12.90
N TRP A 80 6.89 0.82 -12.18
CA TRP A 80 5.84 1.73 -12.64
C TRP A 80 6.39 2.69 -13.71
N THR A 81 5.66 2.86 -14.82
CA THR A 81 6.03 3.84 -15.85
C THR A 81 5.59 5.24 -15.41
N THR A 82 6.55 6.16 -15.25
CA THR A 82 6.32 7.58 -14.89
C THR A 82 5.25 7.79 -13.81
N PRO A 83 5.34 7.14 -12.64
CA PRO A 83 4.31 7.21 -11.62
C PRO A 83 4.26 8.61 -10.97
N THR A 84 3.05 9.03 -10.58
CA THR A 84 2.87 10.10 -9.60
C THR A 84 2.57 9.49 -8.24
N ARG A 85 3.26 9.98 -7.20
CA ARG A 85 3.13 9.52 -5.82
C ARG A 85 2.45 10.60 -4.98
N TYR A 86 1.58 10.16 -4.10
CA TYR A 86 0.84 11.02 -3.18
C TYR A 86 0.95 10.48 -1.76
N ILE A 87 1.22 11.38 -0.81
CA ILE A 87 1.14 11.12 0.62
C ILE A 87 0.11 12.07 1.21
N ASN A 88 -0.86 11.53 1.96
CA ASN A 88 -1.89 12.32 2.65
C ASN A 88 -2.65 13.29 1.72
N GLY A 89 -2.92 12.84 0.49
CA GLY A 89 -3.66 13.63 -0.50
C GLY A 89 -2.85 14.71 -1.22
N ALA A 90 -1.52 14.78 -1.07
CA ALA A 90 -0.66 15.72 -1.78
C ALA A 90 0.49 15.00 -2.50
N VAL A 91 0.98 15.57 -3.61
CA VAL A 91 2.16 15.02 -4.31
C VAL A 91 3.37 15.09 -3.39
N ALA A 92 3.86 13.92 -2.98
CA ALA A 92 4.92 13.78 -1.99
C ALA A 92 5.46 12.33 -2.02
N ASN A 93 6.57 12.10 -1.33
CA ASN A 93 7.20 10.79 -1.21
C ASN A 93 7.40 10.37 0.25
N ALA A 94 7.75 11.31 1.12
CA ALA A 94 8.12 11.02 2.50
C ALA A 94 6.94 10.46 3.32
N VAL A 95 7.17 9.29 3.91
CA VAL A 95 6.29 8.64 4.87
C VAL A 95 6.90 8.77 6.26
N THR A 96 6.05 9.14 7.23
CA THR A 96 6.48 9.30 8.62
C THR A 96 6.37 7.96 9.36
N GLN A 97 7.45 7.53 10.00
CA GLN A 97 7.46 6.38 10.91
C GLN A 97 6.49 6.60 12.08
N SER A 98 5.83 5.53 12.50
CA SER A 98 4.86 5.52 13.61
C SER A 98 3.73 6.55 13.46
N ALA A 99 3.31 6.81 12.22
CA ALA A 99 2.16 7.65 11.92
C ALA A 99 1.38 7.12 10.71
N TRP A 100 0.05 7.22 10.76
CA TRP A 100 -0.79 6.86 9.63
C TRP A 100 -0.57 7.81 8.47
N SER A 101 -0.26 7.23 7.30
CA SER A 101 -0.16 7.95 6.04
C SER A 101 -1.01 7.26 4.99
N LEU A 102 -1.86 8.02 4.29
CA LEU A 102 -2.49 7.52 3.08
C LEU A 102 -1.47 7.63 1.94
N ILE A 103 -1.05 6.51 1.40
CA ILE A 103 -0.24 6.47 0.18
C ILE A 103 -1.13 6.22 -1.03
N ALA A 104 -0.79 6.86 -2.13
CA ALA A 104 -1.35 6.51 -3.44
C ALA A 104 -0.28 6.64 -4.52
N VAL A 105 -0.27 5.69 -5.46
CA VAL A 105 0.59 5.73 -6.64
C VAL A 105 -0.28 5.54 -7.86
N THR A 106 -0.11 6.42 -8.84
CA THR A 106 -0.91 6.44 -10.06
C THR A 106 -0.02 6.48 -11.30
N THR A 107 -0.41 5.81 -12.38
CA THR A 107 0.25 5.89 -13.69
C THR A 107 -0.79 5.93 -14.81
N ALA A 108 -0.37 6.38 -15.99
CA ALA A 108 -1.16 6.33 -17.22
C ALA A 108 -1.03 4.98 -17.97
N THR A 109 -0.07 4.13 -17.59
CA THR A 109 0.16 2.82 -18.23
C THR A 109 -0.33 1.72 -17.31
N GLY A 110 -1.27 0.90 -17.77
CA GLY A 110 -1.80 -0.21 -16.97
C GLY A 110 -0.72 -1.26 -16.67
N ILE A 111 -0.67 -1.73 -15.43
CA ILE A 111 0.22 -2.78 -14.94
C ILE A 111 -0.60 -4.05 -14.77
N ASP A 112 -0.16 -5.15 -15.38
CA ASP A 112 -0.82 -6.46 -15.23
C ASP A 112 -0.61 -6.99 -13.80
N ALA A 113 -1.69 -7.04 -13.01
CA ALA A 113 -1.67 -7.49 -11.62
C ALA A 113 -1.76 -9.02 -11.53
N SER A 114 -0.74 -9.67 -12.07
CA SER A 114 -0.69 -11.12 -12.29
C SER A 114 -0.30 -11.94 -11.04
N ASN A 115 0.28 -11.31 -10.02
CA ASN A 115 0.63 -11.99 -8.76
C ASN A 115 0.73 -10.99 -7.60
N VAL A 116 -0.43 -10.52 -7.11
CA VAL A 116 -0.46 -9.46 -6.11
C VAL A 116 -0.14 -9.99 -4.71
N THR A 117 0.78 -9.35 -4.02
CA THR A 117 1.12 -9.61 -2.61
C THR A 117 1.21 -8.31 -1.81
N LEU A 118 0.53 -8.24 -0.67
CA LEU A 118 0.67 -7.15 0.30
C LEU A 118 1.72 -7.51 1.35
N GLY A 119 2.56 -6.54 1.69
CA GLY A 119 3.55 -6.61 2.76
C GLY A 119 4.84 -7.37 2.40
N GLN A 120 5.01 -7.80 1.14
CA GLN A 120 6.22 -8.49 0.71
C GLN A 120 6.54 -8.22 -0.77
N GLU A 121 7.83 -7.99 -1.04
CA GLU A 121 8.50 -8.24 -2.31
C GLU A 121 9.88 -8.87 -2.00
N ALA A 122 10.96 -8.09 -1.98
CA ALA A 122 12.31 -8.50 -1.57
C ALA A 122 12.53 -8.39 -0.05
N SER A 123 11.80 -7.48 0.60
CA SER A 123 11.74 -7.34 2.06
C SER A 123 10.31 -7.50 2.55
N PHE A 124 10.08 -7.24 3.85
CA PHE A 124 8.76 -7.36 4.48
C PHE A 124 8.37 -6.05 5.15
N PHE A 125 7.11 -5.67 5.01
CA PHE A 125 6.54 -4.53 5.73
C PHE A 125 6.56 -4.77 7.24
N ASP A 126 6.75 -3.69 8.00
CA ASP A 126 6.70 -3.69 9.46
C ASP A 126 5.72 -2.60 9.92
N GLY A 127 4.67 -2.99 10.64
CA GLY A 127 3.60 -2.09 11.09
C GLY A 127 2.22 -2.50 10.61
N MET A 128 1.33 -1.53 10.38
CA MET A 128 -0.08 -1.79 10.05
C MET A 128 -0.47 -1.27 8.66
N MET A 129 -1.38 -1.97 7.99
CA MET A 129 -1.99 -1.50 6.74
C MET A 129 -3.52 -1.57 6.80
N TRP A 130 -4.19 -0.64 6.13
CA TRP A 130 -5.64 -0.66 6.03
C TRP A 130 -6.16 -0.05 4.72
N GLY A 131 -7.37 -0.44 4.32
CA GLY A 131 -8.08 0.20 3.21
C GLY A 131 -7.39 0.06 1.85
N CYS A 132 -6.67 -1.06 1.62
CA CYS A 132 -5.97 -1.31 0.37
C CYS A 132 -6.96 -1.41 -0.80
N ARG A 133 -6.75 -0.58 -1.83
CA ARG A 133 -7.61 -0.46 -3.01
C ARG A 133 -6.76 -0.37 -4.26
N PHE A 134 -7.23 -1.05 -5.30
CA PHE A 134 -6.63 -1.03 -6.63
C PHE A 134 -7.67 -0.57 -7.64
N TYR A 135 -7.24 0.27 -8.58
CA TYR A 135 -8.13 0.88 -9.56
C TYR A 135 -7.64 0.56 -10.97
N THR A 136 -8.57 0.18 -11.85
CA THR A 136 -8.33 -0.06 -13.27
C THR A 136 -8.33 1.24 -14.09
N TYR A 137 -8.16 2.38 -13.42
CA TYR A 137 -8.08 3.71 -13.99
C TYR A 137 -7.15 4.58 -13.14
N THR A 138 -6.60 5.63 -13.75
CA THR A 138 -5.73 6.59 -13.06
C THR A 138 -6.59 7.48 -12.16
N LEU A 139 -6.40 7.37 -10.84
CA LEU A 139 -7.04 8.29 -9.90
C LEU A 139 -6.53 9.72 -10.12
N THR A 140 -7.44 10.67 -10.00
CA THR A 140 -7.11 12.10 -9.98
C THR A 140 -6.66 12.54 -8.59
N TRP A 141 -5.89 13.63 -8.53
CA TRP A 141 -5.50 14.24 -7.25
C TRP A 141 -6.72 14.58 -6.38
N ASP A 142 -7.79 15.12 -6.98
CA ASP A 142 -9.04 15.46 -6.28
C ASP A 142 -9.69 14.24 -5.61
N GLU A 143 -9.71 13.09 -6.29
CA GLU A 143 -10.26 11.85 -5.72
C GLU A 143 -9.44 11.39 -4.53
N ILE A 144 -8.10 11.40 -4.65
CA ILE A 144 -7.19 10.99 -3.58
C ILE A 144 -7.34 11.92 -2.36
N ALA A 145 -7.39 13.24 -2.58
CA ALA A 145 -7.58 14.23 -1.52
C ALA A 145 -8.91 14.05 -0.78
N ARG A 146 -10.01 13.75 -1.50
CA ARG A 146 -11.31 13.46 -0.89
C ARG A 146 -11.30 12.17 -0.09
N ILE A 147 -10.64 11.11 -0.58
CA ILE A 147 -10.49 9.84 0.14
C ILE A 147 -9.73 10.08 1.45
N TYR A 148 -8.59 10.78 1.40
CA TYR A 148 -7.81 11.13 2.59
C TYR A 148 -8.65 11.86 3.65
N ALA A 149 -9.32 12.94 3.25
CA ALA A 149 -10.14 13.73 4.17
C ALA A 149 -11.33 12.93 4.73
N GLY A 150 -11.93 12.04 3.93
CA GLY A 150 -13.05 11.22 4.34
C GLY A 150 -12.68 10.08 5.29
N GLU A 151 -11.45 9.57 5.22
CA GLU A 151 -11.02 8.37 5.93
C GLU A 151 -10.15 8.62 7.15
N LEU A 152 -9.45 9.77 7.21
CA LEU A 152 -8.54 10.11 8.31
C LEU A 152 -9.19 9.95 9.70
N ARG A 153 -10.50 10.22 9.81
CA ARG A 153 -11.28 10.11 11.05
C ARG A 153 -11.30 8.71 11.67
N TRP A 154 -11.05 7.66 10.89
CA TRP A 154 -11.11 6.27 11.39
C TRP A 154 -9.80 5.79 12.01
N LEU A 155 -8.73 6.55 11.83
CA LEU A 155 -7.35 6.16 12.16
C LEU A 155 -6.77 7.00 13.32
N GLN A 156 -7.61 7.80 13.98
CA GLN A 156 -7.31 8.59 15.17
C GLN A 156 -7.58 7.80 16.46
#